data_AF-A0A9D5VHD3-F1
#
_entry.id   AF-A0A9D5VHD3-F1
#
_cell.length_a   1.000
_cell.length_b   1.000
_cell.length_c   1.000
_cell.angle_alpha   90.00
_cell.angle_beta   90.00
_cell.angle_gamma   90.00
#
_symmetry.space_group_name_H-M   'P 1'
#
loop_
_entity.id
_entity.type
_entity.pdbx_description
1 polymer ?
#
loop_
_entity_poly.entity_id
_entity_poly.type
_entity_poly.pdbx_seq_one_letter_code
_entity_poly.pdbx_strand_id
1 'polypeptide(L)'
;MKGLLMTVITVAFLLISTQLIQASETDQYYAWDKELLDSGKQINDHLNNHIQEVLLQEESSVCEKVVKKIMSRVAMWPLKQGDHWLKYNPEIDQVPIYHSDRSNYYQESIYKGIWRFNLGGSVKSYLSPTIEVNGIRMGGDKLSHFLGGGAMYYLAYVRNYAKLVADPEMSAEQAHVKAMEKSIKLGVLSERTVLGYSRLISGVFSYADLEANFQGFTLFYSFCHGDRPRLKYLPSEKRWQLERLVDFKEYVNPYFDESFNPNAYRNMMWKRVGENLQKYCLQKDLPFVQQRFDHYRQILNTTSPSYSQTLLDEMREEQSVPDSLPYTLSAICQ
;
A
#
# COMPACT_ATOMS: atom_id res chain seq x y z
N MET A 1 26.58 16.89 24.01
CA MET A 1 26.60 15.45 23.60
C MET A 1 25.21 14.84 23.36
N LYS A 2 24.15 15.18 24.12
CA LYS A 2 22.80 14.64 23.87
C LYS A 2 22.16 15.08 22.53
N GLY A 3 22.44 16.31 22.07
CA GLY A 3 21.91 16.83 20.81
C GLY A 3 22.50 16.13 19.56
N LEU A 4 23.80 15.83 19.57
CA LEU A 4 24.48 15.20 18.43
C LEU A 4 24.03 13.74 18.23
N LEU A 5 23.78 13.01 19.32
CA LEU A 5 23.30 11.62 19.29
C LEU A 5 21.85 11.54 18.75
N MET A 6 21.02 12.53 19.07
CA MET A 6 19.63 12.59 18.63
C MET A 6 19.51 12.98 17.14
N THR A 7 20.41 13.84 16.64
CA THR A 7 20.49 14.17 15.21
C THR A 7 21.00 12.99 14.37
N VAL A 8 22.00 12.25 14.86
CA VAL A 8 22.55 11.06 14.17
C VAL A 8 21.53 9.91 14.12
N ILE A 9 20.75 9.69 15.18
CA ILE A 9 19.66 8.69 15.18
C ILE A 9 18.53 9.09 14.22
N THR A 10 18.21 10.38 14.11
CA THR A 10 17.15 10.87 13.21
C THR A 10 17.57 10.77 11.73
N VAL A 11 18.84 11.04 11.41
CA VAL A 11 19.41 10.90 10.06
C VAL A 11 19.59 9.42 9.68
N ALA A 12 19.99 8.55 10.61
CA ALA A 12 20.04 7.11 10.37
C ALA A 12 18.64 6.50 10.16
N PHE A 13 17.60 7.01 10.84
CA PHE A 13 16.21 6.59 10.60
C PHE A 13 15.69 7.06 9.24
N LEU A 14 16.08 8.27 8.82
CA LEU A 14 15.79 8.78 7.47
C LEU A 14 16.50 7.95 6.40
N LEU A 15 17.76 7.58 6.59
CA LEU A 15 18.52 6.74 5.66
C LEU A 15 18.07 5.27 5.63
N ILE A 16 17.53 4.74 6.73
CA ILE A 16 16.85 3.44 6.73
C ILE A 16 15.48 3.57 6.05
N SER A 17 14.77 4.71 6.20
CA SER A 17 13.49 4.94 5.55
C SER A 17 13.56 5.05 4.01
N THR A 18 14.72 5.43 3.44
CA THR A 18 14.88 5.54 1.98
C THR A 18 14.99 4.18 1.28
N GLN A 19 15.36 3.12 2.00
CA GLN A 19 15.44 1.75 1.47
C GLN A 19 14.13 0.96 1.66
N LEU A 20 13.17 1.50 2.41
CA LEU A 20 11.98 0.77 2.84
C LEU A 20 10.77 0.93 1.92
N ILE A 21 10.85 1.70 0.83
CA ILE A 21 9.73 1.86 -0.12
C ILE A 21 10.28 1.93 -1.55
N GLN A 22 10.86 0.82 -2.03
CA GLN A 22 11.06 0.60 -3.46
C GLN A 22 9.90 -0.26 -3.98
N ALA A 23 8.70 0.33 -4.01
CA ALA A 23 7.56 -0.27 -4.69
C ALA A 23 7.62 0.06 -6.19
N SER A 24 7.30 -0.92 -7.03
CA SER A 24 7.12 -0.71 -8.47
C SER A 24 5.75 -0.10 -8.75
N GLU A 25 5.66 0.84 -9.69
CA GLU A 25 4.38 1.30 -10.25
C GLU A 25 3.61 0.13 -10.88
N THR A 26 2.30 0.26 -11.05
CA THR A 26 1.43 -0.77 -11.67
C THR A 26 0.57 -0.16 -12.77
N ASP A 27 0.20 -0.95 -13.78
CA ASP A 27 -0.78 -0.55 -14.78
C ASP A 27 -1.99 -1.51 -14.73
N GLN A 28 -3.01 -1.15 -13.94
CA GLN A 28 -4.25 -1.94 -13.87
C GLN A 28 -5.12 -1.83 -15.12
N TYR A 29 -4.94 -0.80 -15.96
CA TYR A 29 -5.65 -0.71 -17.24
C TYR A 29 -5.23 -1.85 -18.16
N TYR A 30 -3.97 -2.25 -18.10
CA TYR A 30 -3.46 -3.42 -18.83
C TYR A 30 -4.20 -4.72 -18.52
N ALA A 31 -4.79 -4.84 -17.33
CA ALA A 31 -5.52 -6.03 -16.91
C ALA A 31 -7.02 -5.98 -17.20
N TRP A 32 -7.55 -4.87 -17.73
CA TRP A 32 -9.00 -4.70 -17.88
C TRP A 32 -9.67 -5.86 -18.62
N ASP A 33 -9.20 -6.16 -19.83
CA ASP A 33 -9.74 -7.20 -20.71
C ASP A 33 -9.30 -8.63 -20.40
N LYS A 34 -8.67 -8.84 -19.24
CA LYS A 34 -8.15 -10.13 -18.82
C LYS A 34 -8.93 -10.65 -17.62
N GLU A 35 -9.15 -11.96 -17.62
CA GLU A 35 -9.67 -12.68 -16.46
C GLU A 35 -8.57 -12.78 -15.40
N LEU A 36 -8.96 -12.67 -14.14
CA LEU A 36 -8.08 -12.83 -12.97
C LEU A 36 -8.87 -13.57 -11.89
N LEU A 37 -8.27 -14.61 -11.33
CA LEU A 37 -8.81 -15.40 -10.23
C LEU A 37 -8.40 -14.79 -8.88
N ASP A 38 -9.25 -14.99 -7.87
CA ASP A 38 -8.99 -14.55 -6.49
C ASP A 38 -7.74 -15.23 -5.92
N SER A 39 -6.75 -14.42 -5.60
CA SER A 39 -5.46 -14.84 -5.02
C SER A 39 -5.41 -14.68 -3.49
N GLY A 40 -6.56 -14.42 -2.85
CA GLY A 40 -6.62 -14.10 -1.42
C GLY A 40 -6.16 -15.25 -0.53
N LYS A 41 -6.47 -16.50 -0.91
CA LYS A 41 -6.04 -17.67 -0.14
C LYS A 41 -4.53 -17.78 -0.07
N GLN A 42 -3.84 -17.68 -1.21
CA GLN A 42 -2.38 -17.81 -1.29
C GLN A 42 -1.67 -16.70 -0.51
N ILE A 43 -2.20 -15.48 -0.56
CA ILE A 43 -1.70 -14.35 0.22
C ILE A 43 -1.91 -14.61 1.72
N ASN A 44 -3.09 -15.07 2.13
CA ASN A 44 -3.40 -15.38 3.52
C ASN A 44 -2.51 -16.49 4.08
N ASP A 45 -2.35 -17.59 3.34
CA ASP A 45 -1.50 -18.71 3.75
C ASP A 45 -0.06 -18.23 3.95
N HIS A 46 0.47 -17.45 3.00
CA HIS A 46 1.82 -16.92 3.08
C HIS A 46 2.01 -15.97 4.28
N LEU A 47 1.09 -15.03 4.47
CA LEU A 47 1.14 -14.06 5.55
C LEU A 47 1.04 -14.74 6.93
N ASN A 48 0.06 -15.64 7.10
CA ASN A 48 -0.14 -16.33 8.38
C ASN A 48 1.01 -17.27 8.71
N ASN A 49 1.60 -17.97 7.72
CA ASN A 49 2.76 -18.81 7.96
C ASN A 49 3.92 -18.01 8.56
N HIS A 50 4.22 -16.83 8.01
CA HIS A 50 5.27 -15.95 8.55
C HIS A 50 4.96 -15.39 9.92
N ILE A 51 3.68 -15.07 10.21
CA ILE A 51 3.29 -14.64 11.55
C ILE A 51 3.49 -15.79 12.55
N GLN A 52 3.00 -16.99 12.23
CA GLN A 52 3.12 -18.17 13.09
C GLN A 52 4.60 -18.52 13.38
N GLU A 53 5.47 -18.47 12.37
CA GLU A 53 6.91 -18.66 12.55
C GLU A 53 7.51 -17.69 13.60
N VAL A 54 7.08 -16.42 13.59
CA VAL A 54 7.53 -15.44 14.59
C VAL A 54 6.97 -15.78 15.97
N LEU A 55 5.69 -16.15 16.07
CA LEU A 55 5.06 -16.46 17.36
C LEU A 55 5.68 -17.70 18.03
N LEU A 56 6.17 -18.66 17.24
CA LEU A 56 6.87 -19.85 17.74
C LEU A 56 8.23 -19.53 18.38
N GLN A 57 8.85 -18.40 18.02
CA GLN A 57 10.20 -18.03 18.45
C GLN A 57 10.22 -16.87 19.46
N GLU A 58 9.08 -16.22 19.70
CA GLU A 58 9.01 -15.00 20.50
C GLU A 58 8.65 -15.27 21.96
N GLU A 59 9.52 -14.81 22.86
CA GLU A 59 9.41 -15.04 24.31
C GLU A 59 8.93 -13.79 25.08
N SER A 60 8.96 -12.62 24.45
CA SER A 60 8.53 -11.36 25.08
C SER A 60 7.07 -11.41 25.48
N SER A 61 6.73 -11.07 26.72
CA SER A 61 5.34 -10.88 27.17
C SER A 61 4.73 -9.53 26.76
N VAL A 62 5.48 -8.67 26.06
CA VAL A 62 5.04 -7.33 25.63
C VAL A 62 4.58 -7.36 24.18
N CYS A 63 3.29 -7.07 23.93
CA CYS A 63 2.66 -7.19 22.61
C CYS A 63 3.36 -6.38 21.53
N GLU A 64 3.73 -5.13 21.82
CA GLU A 64 4.36 -4.23 20.85
C GLU A 64 5.73 -4.74 20.39
N LYS A 65 6.44 -5.50 21.23
CA LYS A 65 7.70 -6.14 20.82
C LYS A 65 7.44 -7.27 19.84
N VAL A 66 6.41 -8.08 20.08
CA VAL A 66 5.96 -9.15 19.16
C VAL A 66 5.54 -8.56 17.83
N VAL A 67 4.72 -7.51 17.84
CA VAL A 67 4.28 -6.84 16.59
C VAL A 67 5.46 -6.29 15.82
N LYS A 68 6.48 -5.70 16.48
CA LYS A 68 7.71 -5.27 15.80
C LYS A 68 8.46 -6.42 15.14
N LYS A 69 8.43 -7.61 15.74
CA LYS A 69 9.06 -8.81 15.18
C LYS A 69 8.28 -9.35 14.01
N ILE A 70 6.95 -9.41 14.11
CA ILE A 70 6.05 -9.72 13.00
C ILE A 70 6.31 -8.75 11.85
N MET A 71 6.28 -7.44 12.10
CA MET A 71 6.61 -6.41 11.11
C MET A 71 7.98 -6.66 10.48
N SER A 72 9.03 -6.92 11.27
CA SER A 72 10.36 -7.19 10.71
C SER A 72 10.41 -8.45 9.84
N ARG A 73 9.52 -9.43 10.05
CA ARG A 73 9.43 -10.64 9.23
C ARG A 73 8.64 -10.38 7.95
N VAL A 74 7.46 -9.76 8.07
CA VAL A 74 6.50 -9.62 6.96
C VAL A 74 6.70 -8.35 6.14
N ALA A 75 7.17 -7.25 6.74
CA ALA A 75 7.51 -6.03 6.00
C ALA A 75 8.80 -6.21 5.21
N MET A 76 9.74 -7.04 5.68
CA MET A 76 10.98 -7.32 4.93
C MET A 76 10.75 -8.26 3.75
N TRP A 77 9.60 -8.95 3.69
CA TRP A 77 9.25 -9.89 2.63
C TRP A 77 9.04 -9.19 1.27
N PRO A 78 8.24 -8.10 1.17
CA PRO A 78 8.16 -7.31 -0.06
C PRO A 78 9.38 -6.39 -0.27
N LEU A 79 10.16 -6.07 0.77
CA LEU A 79 11.18 -5.01 0.68
C LEU A 79 12.57 -5.49 0.27
N LYS A 80 12.98 -6.73 0.62
CA LYS A 80 14.28 -7.27 0.16
C LYS A 80 14.26 -7.76 -1.28
N GLN A 81 13.08 -8.02 -1.84
CA GLN A 81 12.95 -8.56 -3.19
C GLN A 81 12.03 -7.70 -4.08
N GLY A 82 11.36 -6.67 -3.58
CA GLY A 82 10.18 -6.11 -4.25
C GLY A 82 9.00 -7.07 -4.11
N ASP A 83 7.89 -6.77 -4.76
CA ASP A 83 6.80 -7.70 -5.10
C ASP A 83 7.25 -9.00 -5.83
N HIS A 84 8.53 -9.33 -5.83
CA HIS A 84 9.16 -10.51 -6.43
C HIS A 84 8.54 -11.83 -5.98
N TRP A 85 8.20 -12.02 -4.70
CA TRP A 85 7.45 -13.23 -4.33
C TRP A 85 6.18 -13.36 -5.17
N LEU A 86 5.42 -12.28 -5.32
CA LEU A 86 4.19 -12.27 -6.12
C LEU A 86 4.52 -12.49 -7.61
N LYS A 87 5.51 -11.77 -8.14
CA LYS A 87 5.95 -11.86 -9.55
C LYS A 87 6.43 -13.25 -9.93
N TYR A 88 6.97 -14.02 -8.99
CA TYR A 88 7.59 -15.32 -9.24
C TYR A 88 6.86 -16.51 -8.59
N ASN A 89 5.65 -16.30 -8.05
CA ASN A 89 4.83 -17.38 -7.51
C ASN A 89 3.81 -17.88 -8.55
N PRO A 90 3.91 -19.14 -9.02
CA PRO A 90 2.97 -19.72 -9.98
C PRO A 90 1.54 -19.91 -9.44
N GLU A 91 1.35 -19.87 -8.12
CA GLU A 91 0.04 -20.04 -7.49
C GLU A 91 -0.76 -18.74 -7.43
N ILE A 92 -0.14 -17.60 -7.74
CA ILE A 92 -0.81 -16.29 -7.80
C ILE A 92 -1.24 -16.04 -9.23
N ASP A 93 -2.55 -15.94 -9.43
CA ASP A 93 -3.07 -15.51 -10.71
C ASP A 93 -2.87 -14.01 -10.87
N GLN A 94 -2.21 -13.63 -11.96
CA GLN A 94 -1.65 -12.29 -12.13
C GLN A 94 -1.56 -11.90 -13.60
N VAL A 95 -1.65 -10.60 -13.85
CA VAL A 95 -1.46 -10.01 -15.17
C VAL A 95 -0.30 -9.02 -15.12
N PRO A 96 0.76 -9.18 -15.93
CA PRO A 96 0.98 -10.27 -16.89
C PRO A 96 1.24 -11.61 -16.21
N ILE A 97 0.83 -12.70 -16.88
CA ILE A 97 0.92 -14.07 -16.38
C ILE A 97 2.36 -14.40 -15.95
N TYR A 98 2.49 -15.19 -14.88
CA TYR A 98 3.77 -15.73 -14.43
C TYR A 98 4.58 -16.32 -15.61
N HIS A 99 5.89 -16.04 -15.64
CA HIS A 99 6.81 -16.43 -16.72
C HIS A 99 6.49 -15.94 -18.15
N SER A 100 5.49 -15.08 -18.37
CA SER A 100 5.31 -14.44 -19.67
C SER A 100 6.47 -13.50 -19.98
N ASP A 101 6.70 -13.21 -21.27
CA ASP A 101 7.65 -12.17 -21.64
C ASP A 101 7.16 -10.80 -21.17
N ARG A 102 7.76 -10.30 -20.09
CA ARG A 102 7.44 -9.00 -19.49
C ARG A 102 8.01 -7.82 -20.27
N SER A 103 8.81 -8.06 -21.31
CA SER A 103 9.30 -7.00 -22.19
C SER A 103 8.13 -6.23 -22.85
N ASN A 104 7.07 -6.95 -23.22
CA ASN A 104 5.86 -6.37 -23.80
C ASN A 104 5.03 -5.62 -22.76
N TYR A 105 5.00 -6.05 -21.49
CA TYR A 105 4.16 -5.40 -20.47
C TYR A 105 4.49 -3.91 -20.33
N TYR A 106 5.77 -3.54 -20.23
CA TYR A 106 6.14 -2.12 -20.19
C TYR A 106 5.80 -1.39 -21.50
N GLN A 107 6.06 -2.01 -22.65
CA GLN A 107 5.81 -1.42 -23.97
C GLN A 107 4.33 -1.21 -24.27
N GLU A 108 3.47 -2.00 -23.63
CA GLU A 108 2.01 -1.94 -23.73
C GLU A 108 1.37 -1.21 -22.55
N SER A 109 2.14 -0.72 -21.58
CA SER A 109 1.60 -0.02 -20.41
C SER A 109 1.31 1.46 -20.66
N ILE A 110 0.61 2.13 -19.74
CA ILE A 110 0.47 3.59 -19.67
C ILE A 110 1.82 4.28 -19.39
N TYR A 111 2.79 3.56 -18.85
CA TYR A 111 4.11 4.07 -18.49
C TYR A 111 5.14 4.03 -19.64
N LYS A 112 4.76 3.54 -20.82
CA LYS A 112 5.62 3.44 -22.00
C LYS A 112 6.30 4.78 -22.32
N GLY A 113 7.62 4.78 -22.49
CA GLY A 113 8.39 5.94 -22.93
C GLY A 113 8.87 6.86 -21.80
N ILE A 114 8.57 6.55 -20.54
CA ILE A 114 9.06 7.31 -19.39
C ILE A 114 10.48 6.87 -19.02
N TRP A 115 11.40 7.85 -18.96
CA TRP A 115 12.86 7.67 -18.89
C TRP A 115 13.35 6.73 -17.77
N ARG A 116 12.71 6.72 -16.60
CA ARG A 116 13.05 5.82 -15.49
C ARG A 116 13.03 4.34 -15.86
N PHE A 117 12.15 3.96 -16.78
CA PHE A 117 11.92 2.59 -17.21
C PHE A 117 12.69 2.23 -18.49
N ASN A 118 13.39 3.20 -19.10
CA ASN A 118 14.10 3.06 -20.38
C ASN A 118 15.64 3.01 -20.25
N LEU A 119 16.21 3.09 -19.04
CA LEU A 119 17.66 3.11 -18.81
C LEU A 119 18.33 1.73 -18.77
N GLY A 120 18.09 0.88 -19.78
CA GLY A 120 18.99 -0.24 -20.17
C GLY A 120 19.33 -1.33 -19.12
N GLY A 121 18.90 -1.21 -17.86
CA GLY A 121 18.96 -2.27 -16.85
C GLY A 121 17.81 -3.22 -17.12
N SER A 122 18.12 -4.47 -17.50
CA SER A 122 17.21 -5.60 -17.72
C SER A 122 15.71 -5.23 -17.75
N VAL A 123 15.15 -5.12 -18.96
CA VAL A 123 13.78 -4.77 -19.35
C VAL A 123 12.66 -5.63 -18.68
N LYS A 124 12.99 -6.47 -17.69
CA LYS A 124 12.11 -7.50 -17.12
C LYS A 124 11.47 -7.18 -15.75
N SER A 125 11.75 -6.06 -15.07
CA SER A 125 11.37 -5.97 -13.64
C SER A 125 11.00 -4.59 -13.05
N TYR A 126 10.13 -3.79 -13.67
CA TYR A 126 9.76 -2.49 -13.06
C TYR A 126 8.28 -2.18 -12.86
N LEU A 127 7.36 -2.86 -13.55
CA LEU A 127 5.94 -2.74 -13.23
C LEU A 127 5.49 -3.93 -12.38
N SER A 128 4.68 -3.65 -11.37
CA SER A 128 4.00 -4.69 -10.63
C SER A 128 2.90 -5.31 -11.49
N PRO A 129 2.68 -6.63 -11.42
CA PRO A 129 1.51 -7.23 -12.04
C PRO A 129 0.24 -6.81 -11.29
N THR A 130 -0.90 -6.85 -11.97
CA THR A 130 -2.22 -6.77 -11.36
C THR A 130 -2.64 -8.14 -10.85
N ILE A 131 -3.20 -8.20 -9.65
CA ILE A 131 -3.82 -9.38 -9.04
C ILE A 131 -5.24 -9.04 -8.61
N GLU A 132 -6.04 -10.07 -8.31
CA GLU A 132 -7.39 -9.91 -7.77
C GLU A 132 -7.51 -10.54 -6.39
N VAL A 133 -8.12 -9.82 -5.45
CA VAL A 133 -8.44 -10.31 -4.10
C VAL A 133 -9.82 -9.80 -3.73
N ASN A 134 -10.71 -10.71 -3.36
CA ASN A 134 -12.08 -10.43 -2.97
C ASN A 134 -12.86 -9.62 -4.01
N GLY A 135 -12.67 -9.95 -5.30
CA GLY A 135 -13.26 -9.22 -6.42
C GLY A 135 -12.68 -7.83 -6.67
N ILE A 136 -11.65 -7.41 -5.91
CA ILE A 136 -10.95 -6.14 -6.09
C ILE A 136 -9.61 -6.37 -6.78
N ARG A 137 -9.38 -5.65 -7.88
CA ARG A 137 -8.11 -5.67 -8.59
C ARG A 137 -7.15 -4.63 -8.03
N MET A 138 -5.90 -5.04 -7.82
CA MET A 138 -4.87 -4.17 -7.28
C MET A 138 -3.51 -4.49 -7.92
N GLY A 139 -2.60 -3.51 -7.96
CA GLY A 139 -1.20 -3.81 -8.25
C GLY A 139 -0.58 -4.64 -7.13
N GLY A 140 0.30 -5.57 -7.47
CA GLY A 140 1.03 -6.39 -6.50
C GLY A 140 1.91 -5.57 -5.56
N ASP A 141 2.31 -4.38 -5.96
CA ASP A 141 3.04 -3.38 -5.18
C ASP A 141 2.24 -2.90 -3.97
N LYS A 142 0.90 -2.94 -4.03
CA LYS A 142 0.03 -2.61 -2.90
C LYS A 142 0.26 -3.53 -1.70
N LEU A 143 0.76 -4.76 -1.89
CA LEU A 143 1.20 -5.60 -0.77
C LEU A 143 2.43 -5.05 -0.07
N SER A 144 3.37 -4.45 -0.81
CA SER A 144 4.54 -3.77 -0.24
C SER A 144 4.13 -2.54 0.56
N HIS A 145 3.18 -1.77 0.05
CA HIS A 145 2.59 -0.63 0.75
C HIS A 145 1.83 -1.09 2.01
N PHE A 146 1.01 -2.12 1.89
CA PHE A 146 0.29 -2.71 3.01
C PHE A 146 1.24 -3.20 4.13
N LEU A 147 2.27 -3.98 3.82
CA LEU A 147 3.13 -4.55 4.86
C LEU A 147 4.24 -3.58 5.28
N GLY A 148 4.96 -3.02 4.32
CA GLY A 148 6.08 -2.11 4.54
C GLY A 148 5.62 -0.71 4.95
N GLY A 149 4.80 -0.09 4.12
CA GLY A 149 4.22 1.23 4.41
C GLY A 149 3.31 1.21 5.64
N GLY A 150 2.52 0.16 5.82
CA GLY A 150 1.73 -0.05 7.04
C GLY A 150 2.57 -0.18 8.30
N ALA A 151 3.70 -0.90 8.24
CA ALA A 151 4.63 -0.96 9.37
C ALA A 151 5.23 0.41 9.69
N MET A 152 5.54 1.21 8.66
CA MET A 152 6.01 2.59 8.84
C MET A 152 4.94 3.48 9.49
N TYR A 153 3.69 3.38 9.05
CA TYR A 153 2.58 4.10 9.66
C TYR A 153 2.37 3.68 11.11
N TYR A 154 2.41 2.38 11.41
CA TYR A 154 2.26 1.88 12.78
C TYR A 154 3.39 2.36 13.70
N LEU A 155 4.65 2.34 13.24
CA LEU A 155 5.78 2.86 14.02
C LEU A 155 5.67 4.37 14.25
N ALA A 156 5.22 5.12 13.25
CA ALA A 156 4.94 6.55 13.37
C ALA A 156 3.80 6.80 14.37
N TYR A 157 2.73 6.02 14.31
CA TYR A 157 1.60 6.06 15.23
C TYR A 157 2.07 5.84 16.67
N VAL A 158 2.75 4.72 16.96
CA VAL A 158 3.22 4.39 18.32
C VAL A 158 4.09 5.51 18.90
N ARG A 159 5.01 6.06 18.10
CA ARG A 159 5.88 7.17 18.52
C ARG A 159 5.11 8.45 18.81
N ASN A 160 4.12 8.80 17.99
CA ASN A 160 3.35 10.02 18.16
C ASN A 160 2.33 9.88 19.28
N TYR A 161 1.64 8.74 19.37
CA TYR A 161 0.68 8.43 20.41
C TYR A 161 1.31 8.51 21.80
N ALA A 162 2.47 7.88 22.00
CA ALA A 162 3.20 7.93 23.28
C ALA A 162 3.57 9.36 23.72
N LYS A 163 3.79 10.27 22.78
CA LYS A 163 4.07 11.69 23.09
C LYS A 163 2.79 12.46 23.38
N LEU A 164 1.73 12.20 22.63
CA LEU A 164 0.46 12.92 22.72
C LEU A 164 -0.31 12.52 23.97
N VAL A 165 -0.27 11.25 24.38
CA VAL A 165 -0.94 10.79 25.61
C VAL A 165 -0.22 11.24 26.89
N ALA A 166 1.03 11.70 26.78
CA ALA A 166 1.77 12.29 27.90
C ALA A 166 1.41 13.78 28.14
N ASP A 167 0.66 14.40 27.22
CA ASP A 167 0.17 15.76 27.35
C ASP A 167 -1.08 15.77 28.27
N PRO A 168 -1.06 16.48 29.41
CA PRO A 168 -2.17 16.48 30.36
C PRO A 168 -3.47 17.09 29.80
N GLU A 169 -3.40 17.86 28.71
CA GLU A 169 -4.57 18.47 28.07
C GLU A 169 -5.20 17.58 26.99
N MET A 170 -4.60 16.42 26.70
CA MET A 170 -5.00 15.53 25.61
C MET A 170 -5.68 14.27 26.15
N SER A 171 -6.90 13.98 25.70
CA SER A 171 -7.52 12.68 25.97
C SER A 171 -6.83 11.56 25.17
N ALA A 172 -6.94 10.32 25.64
CA ALA A 172 -6.39 9.16 24.93
C ALA A 172 -7.00 9.00 23.52
N GLU A 173 -8.28 9.35 23.35
CA GLU A 173 -8.99 9.33 22.07
C GLU A 173 -8.47 10.42 21.13
N GLN A 174 -8.30 11.65 21.63
CA GLN A 174 -7.72 12.74 20.84
C GLN A 174 -6.27 12.43 20.43
N ALA A 175 -5.48 11.86 21.34
CA ALA A 175 -4.13 11.40 21.05
C ALA A 175 -4.11 10.31 19.97
N HIS A 176 -5.07 9.38 20.00
CA HIS A 176 -5.22 8.32 19.01
C HIS A 176 -5.49 8.90 17.61
N VAL A 177 -6.55 9.71 17.46
CA VAL A 177 -6.92 10.35 16.19
C VAL A 177 -5.76 11.17 15.63
N LYS A 178 -5.15 12.02 16.46
CA LYS A 178 -4.03 12.88 16.04
C LYS A 178 -2.76 12.09 15.69
N ALA A 179 -2.53 10.93 16.32
CA ALA A 179 -1.42 10.05 15.96
C ALA A 179 -1.67 9.32 14.62
N MET A 180 -2.92 8.93 14.33
CA MET A 180 -3.30 8.37 13.03
C MET A 180 -3.13 9.41 11.92
N GLU A 181 -3.67 10.62 12.12
CA GLU A 181 -3.56 11.73 11.18
C GLU A 181 -2.09 12.03 10.84
N LYS A 182 -1.21 12.09 11.85
CA LYS A 182 0.24 12.28 11.63
C LYS A 182 0.89 11.15 10.84
N SER A 183 0.39 9.93 10.94
CA SER A 183 0.91 8.77 10.21
C SER A 183 0.51 8.83 8.74
N ILE A 184 -0.74 9.22 8.44
CA ILE A 184 -1.20 9.46 7.08
C ILE A 184 -0.46 10.66 6.45
N LYS A 185 -0.30 11.76 7.20
CA LYS A 185 0.47 12.94 6.74
C LYS A 185 1.94 12.61 6.47
N LEU A 186 2.54 11.66 7.20
CA LEU A 186 3.87 11.15 6.89
C LEU A 186 3.89 10.42 5.54
N GLY A 187 2.86 9.63 5.22
CA GLY A 187 2.72 9.01 3.91
C GLY A 187 2.48 10.01 2.79
N VAL A 188 1.60 11.00 2.99
CA VAL A 188 1.42 12.11 2.03
C VAL A 188 2.73 12.86 1.81
N LEU A 189 3.48 13.10 2.88
CA LEU A 189 4.81 13.67 2.80
C LEU A 189 5.72 12.72 2.03
N SER A 190 5.71 11.41 2.27
CA SER A 190 6.49 10.42 1.53
C SER A 190 6.17 10.40 0.03
N GLU A 191 4.91 10.36 -0.35
CA GLU A 191 4.45 10.45 -1.75
C GLU A 191 4.88 11.76 -2.41
N ARG A 192 4.88 12.85 -1.64
CA ARG A 192 5.38 14.16 -2.10
C ARG A 192 6.90 14.26 -2.11
N THR A 193 7.58 13.59 -1.19
CA THR A 193 8.92 13.93 -0.73
C THR A 193 9.87 12.77 -0.48
N VAL A 194 9.63 11.52 -0.86
CA VAL A 194 10.69 10.50 -0.95
C VAL A 194 11.51 10.76 -2.22
N LEU A 195 12.46 11.68 -2.41
CA LEU A 195 13.32 12.51 -1.55
C LEU A 195 13.78 13.71 -2.39
N GLY A 196 12.92 14.72 -2.67
CA GLY A 196 13.24 15.66 -3.77
C GLY A 196 13.51 14.94 -5.11
N TYR A 197 13.04 13.69 -5.21
CA TYR A 197 13.39 12.74 -6.26
C TYR A 197 12.20 11.82 -6.63
N SER A 198 11.15 11.57 -5.81
CA SER A 198 9.96 10.80 -6.28
C SER A 198 9.03 11.67 -7.13
N ARG A 199 8.35 12.71 -6.63
CA ARG A 199 7.65 13.64 -7.55
C ARG A 199 8.61 14.28 -8.57
N LEU A 200 9.91 14.37 -8.27
CA LEU A 200 10.93 14.89 -9.17
C LEU A 200 11.44 13.89 -10.22
N ILE A 201 11.34 12.58 -10.01
CA ILE A 201 11.73 11.57 -11.00
C ILE A 201 10.64 10.50 -11.35
N SER A 202 9.66 10.12 -10.49
CA SER A 202 8.45 9.33 -10.84
C SER A 202 7.35 10.24 -11.33
N GLY A 203 7.05 11.34 -10.61
CA GLY A 203 5.99 12.27 -10.99
C GLY A 203 4.57 11.73 -10.81
N VAL A 204 4.38 10.68 -9.99
CA VAL A 204 3.09 10.09 -9.61
C VAL A 204 2.83 10.37 -8.12
N PHE A 205 1.56 10.61 -7.77
CA PHE A 205 1.06 10.65 -6.39
C PHE A 205 -0.10 9.65 -6.32
N SER A 206 0.09 8.53 -5.62
CA SER A 206 -0.89 7.44 -5.58
C SER A 206 -1.76 7.49 -4.33
N TYR A 207 -3.07 7.66 -4.53
CA TYR A 207 -4.05 7.56 -3.45
C TYR A 207 -4.22 6.10 -2.99
N ALA A 208 -4.05 5.14 -3.89
CA ALA A 208 -4.13 3.72 -3.60
C ALA A 208 -2.97 3.24 -2.72
N ASP A 209 -1.77 3.80 -2.90
CA ASP A 209 -0.61 3.52 -2.03
C ASP A 209 -0.85 4.00 -0.60
N LEU A 210 -1.42 5.20 -0.43
CA LEU A 210 -1.75 5.76 0.88
C LEU A 210 -2.82 4.94 1.60
N GLU A 211 -3.83 4.47 0.86
CA GLU A 211 -4.85 3.56 1.40
C GLU A 211 -4.23 2.23 1.81
N ALA A 212 -3.41 1.61 0.95
CA ALA A 212 -2.75 0.35 1.25
C ALA A 212 -1.89 0.48 2.52
N ASN A 213 -1.10 1.56 2.63
CA ASN A 213 -0.35 1.86 3.85
C ASN A 213 -1.26 1.95 5.08
N PHE A 214 -2.39 2.65 4.97
CA PHE A 214 -3.32 2.80 6.08
C PHE A 214 -3.95 1.47 6.51
N GLN A 215 -4.40 0.65 5.56
CA GLN A 215 -4.93 -0.68 5.87
C GLN A 215 -3.87 -1.61 6.47
N GLY A 216 -2.62 -1.45 6.05
CA GLY A 216 -1.48 -2.09 6.69
C GLY A 216 -1.33 -1.69 8.16
N PHE A 217 -1.46 -0.40 8.43
CA PHE A 217 -1.48 0.12 9.79
C PHE A 217 -2.63 -0.48 10.61
N THR A 218 -3.85 -0.56 10.07
CA THR A 218 -4.99 -1.14 10.80
C THR A 218 -4.76 -2.61 11.12
N LEU A 219 -4.11 -3.38 10.24
CA LEU A 219 -3.64 -4.74 10.54
C LEU A 219 -2.70 -4.74 11.75
N PHE A 220 -1.60 -3.97 11.71
CA PHE A 220 -0.63 -3.99 12.80
C PHE A 220 -1.21 -3.49 14.13
N TYR A 221 -2.10 -2.50 14.07
CA TYR A 221 -2.83 -2.01 15.23
C TYR A 221 -3.70 -3.09 15.86
N SER A 222 -4.43 -3.85 15.02
CA SER A 222 -5.35 -4.91 15.46
C SER A 222 -4.69 -6.09 16.18
N PHE A 223 -3.36 -6.25 16.08
CA PHE A 223 -2.67 -7.30 16.84
C PHE A 223 -2.79 -7.11 18.35
N CYS A 224 -2.68 -5.86 18.84
CA CYS A 224 -2.67 -5.56 20.27
C CYS A 224 -3.88 -4.77 20.75
N HIS A 225 -4.67 -4.19 19.83
CA HIS A 225 -5.71 -3.23 20.17
C HIS A 225 -7.06 -3.58 19.51
N GLY A 226 -8.11 -2.89 19.96
CA GLY A 226 -9.50 -3.12 19.58
C GLY A 226 -10.21 -4.07 20.55
N ASP A 227 -11.51 -4.26 20.33
CA ASP A 227 -12.35 -5.09 21.22
C ASP A 227 -11.93 -6.56 21.21
N ARG A 228 -11.37 -7.02 20.09
CA ARG A 228 -10.89 -8.40 19.88
C ARG A 228 -9.50 -8.38 19.23
N PRO A 229 -8.44 -8.12 20.01
CA PRO A 229 -7.06 -8.13 19.53
C PRO A 229 -6.73 -9.48 18.88
N ARG A 230 -5.95 -9.48 17.80
CA ARG A 230 -5.58 -10.72 17.12
C ARG A 230 -4.57 -11.55 17.91
N LEU A 231 -3.73 -10.92 18.73
CA LEU A 231 -2.76 -11.61 19.58
C LEU A 231 -3.30 -11.80 20.99
N LYS A 232 -3.15 -13.03 21.49
CA LYS A 232 -3.43 -13.39 22.87
C LYS A 232 -2.20 -13.99 23.51
N TYR A 233 -1.78 -13.44 24.64
CA TYR A 233 -0.71 -14.02 25.44
C TYR A 233 -1.26 -15.12 26.34
N LEU A 234 -0.58 -16.26 26.39
CA LEU A 234 -0.88 -17.39 27.26
C LEU A 234 0.19 -17.47 28.36
N PRO A 235 -0.07 -16.93 29.57
CA PRO A 235 0.96 -16.85 30.62
C PRO A 235 1.48 -18.22 31.08
N SER A 236 0.61 -19.24 31.12
CA SER A 236 0.96 -20.61 31.49
C SER A 236 1.98 -21.24 30.55
N GLU A 237 1.95 -20.85 29.27
CA GLU A 237 2.78 -21.40 28.20
C GLU A 237 3.89 -20.43 27.78
N LYS A 238 3.92 -19.23 28.39
CA LYS A 238 4.83 -18.11 28.06
C LYS A 238 4.92 -17.80 26.57
N ARG A 239 3.82 -17.98 25.83
CA ARG A 239 3.79 -17.78 24.38
C ARG A 239 2.61 -16.96 23.93
N TRP A 240 2.73 -16.41 22.73
CA TRP A 240 1.65 -15.75 22.02
C TRP A 240 0.97 -16.71 21.06
N GLN A 241 -0.31 -16.47 20.81
CA GLN A 241 -1.05 -17.12 19.75
C GLN A 241 -1.93 -16.12 19.00
N LEU A 242 -2.21 -16.43 17.73
CA LEU A 242 -3.29 -15.77 17.01
C LEU A 242 -4.62 -16.31 17.52
N GLU A 243 -5.47 -15.44 18.08
CA GLU A 243 -6.86 -15.79 18.39
C GLU A 243 -7.71 -15.93 17.12
N ARG A 244 -7.32 -15.21 16.06
CA ARG A 244 -7.86 -15.34 14.71
C ARG A 244 -6.76 -15.13 13.68
N LEU A 245 -6.79 -15.93 12.61
CA LEU A 245 -5.88 -15.75 11.48
C LEU A 245 -6.14 -14.40 10.82
N VAL A 246 -5.11 -13.86 10.17
CA VAL A 246 -5.24 -12.67 9.34
C VAL A 246 -5.91 -13.08 8.03
N ASP A 247 -7.02 -12.43 7.71
CA ASP A 247 -7.60 -12.49 6.38
C ASP A 247 -7.37 -11.15 5.67
N PHE A 248 -6.55 -11.17 4.63
CA PHE A 248 -6.20 -9.99 3.84
C PHE A 248 -7.44 -9.37 3.17
N LYS A 249 -8.50 -10.16 2.93
CA LYS A 249 -9.78 -9.66 2.41
C LYS A 249 -10.46 -8.65 3.33
N GLU A 250 -10.16 -8.67 4.63
CA GLU A 250 -10.67 -7.67 5.59
C GLU A 250 -10.10 -6.26 5.33
N TYR A 251 -9.01 -6.16 4.57
CA TYR A 251 -8.23 -4.93 4.40
C TYR A 251 -8.26 -4.39 2.97
N VAL A 252 -8.59 -5.23 1.99
CA VAL A 252 -8.68 -4.84 0.58
C VAL A 252 -10.01 -4.17 0.30
N ASN A 253 -9.97 -3.04 -0.38
CA ASN A 253 -11.15 -2.29 -0.76
C ASN A 253 -10.95 -1.62 -2.14
N PRO A 254 -12.02 -1.11 -2.78
CA PRO A 254 -11.95 -0.53 -4.13
C PRO A 254 -10.91 0.58 -4.33
N TYR A 255 -10.48 1.27 -3.27
CA TYR A 255 -9.48 2.32 -3.36
C TYR A 255 -8.07 1.80 -3.68
N PHE A 256 -7.85 0.48 -3.73
CA PHE A 256 -6.59 -0.15 -4.15
C PHE A 256 -6.45 -0.23 -5.69
N ASP A 257 -7.55 -0.11 -6.44
CA ASP A 257 -7.54 -0.16 -7.89
C ASP A 257 -7.23 1.24 -8.46
N GLU A 258 -6.03 1.50 -9.00
CA GLU A 258 -5.67 2.84 -9.51
C GLU A 258 -6.40 3.19 -10.81
N SER A 259 -7.04 2.21 -11.45
CA SER A 259 -7.95 2.49 -12.57
C SER A 259 -9.32 3.01 -12.12
N PHE A 260 -9.65 2.84 -10.83
CA PHE A 260 -10.86 3.34 -10.16
C PHE A 260 -10.57 4.51 -9.20
N ASN A 261 -9.46 4.45 -8.46
CA ASN A 261 -8.93 5.47 -7.56
C ASN A 261 -7.66 6.09 -8.19
N PRO A 262 -7.83 7.01 -9.15
CA PRO A 262 -6.76 7.46 -10.03
C PRO A 262 -5.63 8.17 -9.30
N ASN A 263 -4.42 7.98 -9.83
CA ASN A 263 -3.25 8.72 -9.41
C ASN A 263 -3.32 10.18 -9.90
N ALA A 264 -2.60 11.07 -9.22
CA ALA A 264 -2.32 12.41 -9.74
C ALA A 264 -0.90 12.49 -10.32
N TYR A 265 -0.75 13.13 -11.48
CA TYR A 265 0.50 13.18 -12.21
C TYR A 265 1.09 14.59 -12.31
N ARG A 266 2.41 14.71 -12.47
CA ARG A 266 3.01 15.98 -12.94
C ARG A 266 2.80 16.15 -14.43
N ASN A 267 2.74 17.40 -14.90
CA ASN A 267 2.48 17.72 -16.31
C ASN A 267 3.33 16.94 -17.32
N MET A 268 4.65 16.79 -17.10
CA MET A 268 5.52 16.03 -18.02
C MET A 268 5.19 14.52 -18.03
N MET A 269 4.89 13.96 -16.86
CA MET A 269 4.49 12.57 -16.73
C MET A 269 3.13 12.36 -17.39
N TRP A 270 2.18 13.25 -17.08
CA TRP A 270 0.83 13.21 -17.62
C TRP A 270 0.80 13.34 -19.14
N LYS A 271 1.67 14.15 -19.74
CA LYS A 271 1.75 14.23 -21.20
C LYS A 271 1.93 12.84 -21.80
N ARG A 272 2.82 12.02 -21.22
CA ARG A 272 3.08 10.66 -21.72
C ARG A 272 2.03 9.65 -21.27
N VAL A 273 1.67 9.66 -19.98
CA VAL A 273 0.66 8.74 -19.42
C VAL A 273 -0.69 8.98 -20.08
N GLY A 274 -1.15 10.23 -20.19
CA GLY A 274 -2.40 10.62 -20.83
C GLY A 274 -2.46 10.22 -22.30
N GLU A 275 -1.39 10.45 -23.08
CA GLU A 275 -1.27 9.95 -24.47
C GLU A 275 -1.46 8.42 -24.53
N ASN A 276 -0.78 7.67 -23.67
CA ASN A 276 -0.89 6.22 -23.63
C ASN A 276 -2.24 5.74 -23.07
N LEU A 277 -2.86 6.50 -22.17
CA LEU A 277 -4.12 6.16 -21.51
C LEU A 277 -5.29 6.23 -22.50
N GLN A 278 -5.24 7.10 -23.51
CA GLN A 278 -6.28 7.23 -24.54
C GLN A 278 -6.61 5.90 -25.25
N LYS A 279 -5.67 4.96 -25.36
CA LYS A 279 -5.95 3.64 -25.98
C LYS A 279 -6.99 2.82 -25.20
N TYR A 280 -7.23 3.14 -23.92
CA TYR A 280 -8.23 2.49 -23.09
C TYR A 280 -9.61 3.17 -23.15
N CYS A 281 -9.77 4.26 -23.92
CA CYS A 281 -11.04 4.98 -24.01
C CYS A 281 -12.21 4.11 -24.48
N LEU A 282 -11.99 3.19 -25.44
CA LEU A 282 -13.02 2.24 -25.87
C LEU A 282 -13.20 1.10 -24.87
N GLN A 283 -12.13 0.74 -24.15
CA GLN A 283 -12.17 -0.38 -23.20
C GLN A 283 -12.97 -0.05 -21.94
N LYS A 284 -13.05 1.24 -21.56
CA LYS A 284 -13.81 1.66 -20.38
C LYS A 284 -15.26 1.21 -20.44
N ASP A 285 -15.85 1.15 -21.65
CA ASP A 285 -17.27 0.81 -21.86
C ASP A 285 -17.51 -0.69 -22.05
N LEU A 286 -16.47 -1.53 -21.93
CA LEU A 286 -16.64 -2.97 -22.02
C LEU A 286 -17.48 -3.48 -20.84
N PRO A 287 -18.43 -4.42 -21.06
CA PRO A 287 -19.37 -4.85 -20.02
C PRO A 287 -18.71 -5.31 -18.73
N PHE A 288 -17.60 -6.06 -18.79
CA PHE A 288 -16.90 -6.55 -17.61
C PHE A 288 -16.19 -5.42 -16.83
N VAL A 289 -15.74 -4.35 -17.49
CA VAL A 289 -15.17 -3.17 -16.79
C VAL A 289 -16.26 -2.44 -16.04
N GLN A 290 -17.39 -2.20 -16.69
CA GLN A 290 -18.55 -1.55 -16.09
C GLN A 290 -19.09 -2.34 -14.90
N GLN A 291 -19.27 -3.67 -15.06
CA GLN A 291 -19.72 -4.55 -13.98
C GLN A 291 -18.78 -4.52 -12.77
N ARG A 292 -17.46 -4.55 -12.99
CA ARG A 292 -16.47 -4.44 -11.91
C ARG A 292 -16.57 -3.10 -11.19
N PHE A 293 -16.69 -1.99 -11.92
CA PHE A 293 -16.82 -0.67 -11.29
C PHE A 293 -18.17 -0.46 -10.61
N ASP A 294 -19.25 -1.08 -11.11
CA ASP A 294 -20.54 -1.13 -10.41
C ASP A 294 -20.43 -1.92 -9.11
N HIS A 295 -19.76 -3.06 -9.13
CA HIS A 295 -19.47 -3.84 -7.93
C HIS A 295 -18.68 -3.04 -6.90
N TYR A 296 -17.64 -2.31 -7.32
CA TYR A 296 -16.88 -1.42 -6.45
C TYR A 296 -17.76 -0.34 -5.83
N ARG A 297 -18.59 0.33 -6.63
CA ARG A 297 -19.54 1.35 -6.14
C ARG A 297 -20.54 0.75 -5.13
N GLN A 298 -21.02 -0.46 -5.35
CA GLN A 298 -21.91 -1.14 -4.41
C GLN A 298 -21.23 -1.39 -3.06
N ILE A 299 -19.97 -1.84 -3.05
CA ILE A 299 -19.18 -1.98 -1.82
C ILE A 299 -19.12 -0.64 -1.11
N LEU A 300 -18.66 0.42 -1.79
CA LEU A 300 -18.50 1.75 -1.19
C LEU A 300 -19.81 2.37 -0.70
N ASN A 301 -20.96 2.03 -1.29
CA ASN A 301 -22.26 2.48 -0.81
C ASN A 301 -22.72 1.79 0.48
N THR A 302 -22.14 0.63 0.82
CA THR A 302 -22.51 -0.17 2.00
C THR A 302 -21.47 -0.13 3.12
N THR A 303 -20.31 0.46 2.86
CA THR A 303 -19.20 0.56 3.81
C THR A 303 -18.81 2.01 4.03
N SER A 304 -18.57 2.41 5.28
CA SER A 304 -17.99 3.73 5.55
C SER A 304 -16.57 3.82 4.97
N PRO A 305 -16.18 4.99 4.41
CA PRO A 305 -14.81 5.22 3.98
C PRO A 305 -13.80 4.99 5.13
N SER A 306 -12.59 4.59 4.77
CA SER A 306 -11.49 4.52 5.74
C SER A 306 -11.17 5.93 6.25
N TYR A 307 -10.62 6.04 7.47
CA TYR A 307 -10.17 7.34 7.98
C TYR A 307 -9.12 7.98 7.07
N SER A 308 -8.30 7.18 6.36
CA SER A 308 -7.38 7.69 5.35
C SER A 308 -8.09 8.33 4.18
N GLN A 309 -9.17 7.73 3.67
CA GLN A 309 -9.94 8.33 2.58
C GLN A 309 -10.60 9.64 3.00
N THR A 310 -11.26 9.67 4.16
CA THR A 310 -11.88 10.90 4.67
C THR A 310 -10.86 12.03 4.80
N LEU A 311 -9.70 11.76 5.40
CA LEU A 311 -8.65 12.77 5.54
C LEU A 311 -8.07 13.20 4.19
N LEU A 312 -7.90 12.30 3.24
CA LEU A 312 -7.37 12.63 1.91
C LEU A 312 -8.37 13.45 1.08
N ASP A 313 -9.66 13.19 1.22
CA ASP A 313 -10.73 13.98 0.60
C ASP A 313 -10.75 15.41 1.18
N GLU A 314 -10.70 15.57 2.51
CA GLU A 314 -10.56 16.88 3.17
C GLU A 314 -9.31 17.62 2.68
N MET A 315 -8.17 16.93 2.65
CA MET A 315 -6.92 17.52 2.15
C MET A 315 -7.00 17.91 0.67
N ARG A 316 -7.78 17.21 -0.16
CA ARG A 316 -7.98 17.55 -1.57
C ARG A 316 -8.84 18.80 -1.71
N GLU A 317 -9.92 18.90 -0.93
CA GLU A 317 -10.78 20.10 -0.87
C GLU A 317 -10.00 21.34 -0.43
N GLU A 318 -9.11 21.19 0.54
CA GLU A 318 -8.18 22.23 1.00
C GLU A 318 -7.03 22.52 0.03
N GLN A 319 -6.94 21.79 -1.09
CA GLN A 319 -5.82 21.83 -2.05
C GLN A 319 -4.45 21.52 -1.42
N SER A 320 -4.48 20.83 -0.28
CA SER A 320 -3.31 20.38 0.46
C SER A 320 -2.82 19.01 0.02
N VAL A 321 -3.46 18.36 -0.97
CA VAL A 321 -2.95 17.27 -1.85
C VAL A 321 -3.34 17.53 -3.32
N PRO A 322 -2.66 16.93 -4.32
CA PRO A 322 -2.98 17.15 -5.73
C PRO A 322 -4.31 16.48 -6.12
N ASP A 323 -5.15 17.19 -6.87
CA ASP A 323 -6.38 16.62 -7.43
C ASP A 323 -6.08 15.54 -8.48
N SER A 324 -6.71 14.37 -8.36
CA SER A 324 -6.56 13.25 -9.29
C SER A 324 -7.61 13.25 -10.42
N LEU A 325 -8.72 13.97 -10.28
CA LEU A 325 -9.84 13.96 -11.24
C LEU A 325 -9.45 14.31 -12.68
N PRO A 326 -8.56 15.29 -12.94
CA PRO A 326 -8.12 15.61 -14.31
C PRO A 326 -7.34 14.49 -15.00
N TYR A 327 -6.88 13.47 -14.25
CA TYR A 327 -6.02 12.39 -14.73
C TYR A 327 -6.77 11.09 -15.02
N THR A 328 -8.08 11.18 -15.26
CA THR A 328 -8.97 10.03 -15.47
C THR A 328 -9.30 9.81 -16.95
N LEU A 329 -9.71 8.59 -17.31
CA LEU A 329 -10.28 8.32 -18.64
C LEU A 329 -11.53 9.16 -18.90
N SER A 330 -12.40 9.35 -17.91
CA SER A 330 -13.59 10.21 -18.03
C SER A 330 -13.24 11.66 -18.38
N ALA A 331 -12.07 12.15 -17.98
CA ALA A 331 -11.61 13.50 -18.30
C ALA A 331 -11.02 13.62 -19.71
N ILE A 332 -10.47 12.55 -20.29
CA ILE A 332 -9.74 12.60 -21.58
C ILE A 332 -10.44 11.91 -22.75
N CYS A 333 -11.38 11.00 -22.48
CA CYS A 333 -12.14 10.29 -23.50
C CYS A 333 -13.40 11.09 -23.81
N GLN A 334 -13.33 11.91 -24.85
CA GLN A 334 -14.45 12.69 -25.38
C GLN A 334 -15.27 11.90 -26.39
#